data_AF-E9HPE8-F1
#
_entry.id   AF-E9HPE8-F1
#
_cell.length_a   1.000
_cell.length_b   1.000
_cell.length_c   1.000
_cell.angle_alpha   90.00
_cell.angle_beta   90.00
_cell.angle_gamma   90.00
#
_symmetry.space_group_name_H-M   'P 1'
#
loop_
_entity.id
_entity.type
_entity.pdbx_description
1 polymer ?
#
loop_
_entity_poly.entity_id
_entity_poly.type
_entity_poly.pdbx_seq_one_letter_code
_entity_poly.pdbx_strand_id
1 'polypeptide(L)'
;MLIFALQTAKKVLQRSSLTININHSSVASSAVNMWIPTLFAVTAFVGCIAGAALPTPRCELSLRPYMMEDDEFCDKYYVCLNGTATEEFCDDGLVFDTTKDKCELPHAVQCGDRKKQQNPRPTSNCPRRNGMFPVKGSCDKFYHCTDGQHTLIACPPGVIFEPLVGACVHADQTNRPNCSASQVLNFVCPHIGSGANPSASLRFGDHDRLAHPTSCRHFYMCLLTGMPRLGGCTYGLVFNPVSGRCDQPQNWYGEDDPIEEDGIPDATVAPALSSRRINNSAVRTAAPAVSVARVEPGEVAKLKAHQPMRRLSTGTNRFGLVQEDPIDSDKSDLDEE
;
A
#
# COMPACT_ATOMS: atom_id res chain seq x y z
N MET A 1 48.60 -7.29 38.66
CA MET A 1 47.76 -8.43 39.06
C MET A 1 47.33 -9.17 37.79
N LEU A 2 48.18 -9.72 36.91
CA LEU A 2 49.22 -10.74 37.06
C LEU A 2 49.18 -11.58 38.34
N ILE A 3 49.13 -12.91 38.15
CA ILE A 3 49.10 -14.04 39.10
C ILE A 3 47.67 -14.55 39.35
N PHE A 4 47.52 -15.89 39.35
CA PHE A 4 46.30 -16.72 39.21
C PHE A 4 45.87 -16.88 37.73
N ALA A 5 46.24 -17.92 36.99
CA ALA A 5 46.19 -19.33 37.34
C ALA A 5 47.24 -20.14 36.56
N LEU A 6 48.32 -20.50 37.25
CA LEU A 6 49.23 -21.58 36.90
C LEU A 6 49.01 -22.68 37.96
N GLN A 7 48.29 -23.74 37.58
CA GLN A 7 48.18 -25.05 38.24
C GLN A 7 47.04 -25.76 37.50
N THR A 8 47.32 -26.58 36.48
CA THR A 8 47.47 -28.04 36.70
C THR A 8 48.32 -28.65 35.57
N ALA A 9 49.59 -28.94 35.89
CA ALA A 9 50.39 -29.88 35.13
C ALA A 9 51.12 -30.78 36.13
N LYS A 10 50.68 -32.04 36.26
CA LYS A 10 51.55 -33.15 36.68
C LYS A 10 50.87 -34.50 36.43
N LYS A 11 51.62 -35.33 35.70
CA LYS A 11 51.61 -36.80 35.69
C LYS A 11 50.58 -37.51 34.83
N VAL A 12 50.96 -37.75 33.57
CA VAL A 12 50.87 -39.10 32.96
C VAL A 12 52.22 -39.43 32.31
N LEU A 13 53.04 -40.18 33.06
CA LEU A 13 53.92 -41.29 32.65
C LEU A 13 54.80 -41.17 31.38
N GLN A 14 56.04 -40.74 31.60
CA GLN A 14 57.30 -41.52 31.49
C GLN A 14 57.45 -42.63 30.41
N ARG A 15 58.37 -42.40 29.46
CA ARG A 15 59.35 -43.29 28.75
C ARG A 15 59.62 -42.63 27.39
N SER A 16 60.82 -42.42 26.87
CA SER A 16 62.14 -43.03 27.02
C SER A 16 63.14 -42.13 26.27
N SER A 17 64.32 -41.89 26.85
CA SER A 17 65.40 -41.15 26.19
C SER A 17 65.97 -41.90 24.99
N LEU A 18 66.10 -41.24 23.85
CA LEU A 18 66.97 -41.62 22.75
C LEU A 18 67.62 -40.34 22.20
N THR A 19 68.93 -40.22 22.44
CA THR A 19 69.82 -39.21 21.87
C THR A 19 70.06 -39.50 20.39
N ILE A 20 69.87 -38.52 19.51
CA ILE A 20 70.35 -38.56 18.13
C ILE A 20 71.12 -37.27 17.86
N ASN A 21 72.39 -37.44 17.49
CA ASN A 21 73.36 -36.43 17.10
C ASN A 21 73.50 -36.51 15.57
N ILE A 22 73.29 -35.43 14.83
CA ILE A 22 73.55 -35.40 13.36
C ILE A 22 74.25 -34.08 12.99
N ASN A 23 75.36 -34.26 12.28
CA ASN A 23 76.34 -33.28 11.85
C ASN A 23 75.84 -32.27 10.81
N HIS A 24 76.42 -31.07 10.88
CA HIS A 24 76.43 -30.02 9.86
C HIS A 24 77.27 -30.45 8.63
N SER A 25 76.66 -30.56 7.45
CA SER A 25 77.25 -30.15 6.14
C SER A 25 76.32 -30.49 4.97
N SER A 26 75.70 -29.46 4.38
CA SER A 26 75.29 -29.38 2.96
C SER A 26 74.21 -28.29 2.80
N VAL A 27 74.64 -27.03 2.65
CA VAL A 27 73.75 -25.93 2.23
C VAL A 27 74.46 -25.12 1.16
N ALA A 28 74.64 -25.69 -0.03
CA ALA A 28 75.10 -24.93 -1.20
C ALA A 28 74.93 -25.74 -2.49
N SER A 29 73.69 -25.96 -2.97
CA SER A 29 73.39 -26.17 -4.41
C SER A 29 71.90 -26.41 -4.64
N SER A 30 71.06 -25.38 -4.43
CA SER A 30 69.66 -25.41 -4.88
C SER A 30 69.08 -24.05 -5.25
N ALA A 31 69.85 -22.96 -5.15
CA ALA A 31 69.31 -21.60 -5.20
C ALA A 31 69.20 -20.97 -6.60
N VAL A 32 69.55 -21.66 -7.69
CA VAL A 32 69.70 -21.02 -9.02
C VAL A 32 68.53 -21.30 -9.99
N ASN A 33 67.68 -22.31 -9.75
CA ASN A 33 66.62 -22.71 -10.72
C ASN A 33 65.18 -22.27 -10.35
N MET A 34 64.98 -21.42 -9.35
CA MET A 34 63.64 -21.11 -8.81
C MET A 34 63.08 -19.71 -9.14
N TRP A 35 63.76 -18.92 -9.98
CA TRP A 35 63.48 -17.49 -10.18
C TRP A 35 62.84 -17.17 -11.55
N ILE A 36 62.97 -18.08 -12.51
CA ILE A 36 62.45 -17.91 -13.88
C ILE A 36 60.92 -18.15 -13.97
N PRO A 37 60.33 -19.19 -13.34
CA PRO A 37 58.87 -19.39 -13.41
C PRO A 37 58.08 -18.42 -12.52
N THR A 38 58.71 -17.82 -11.50
CA THR A 38 58.06 -16.83 -10.62
C THR A 38 57.96 -15.45 -11.26
N LEU A 39 58.91 -15.06 -12.12
CA LEU A 39 58.86 -13.79 -12.86
C LEU A 39 57.72 -13.77 -13.92
N PHE A 40 57.49 -14.90 -14.60
CA PHE A 40 56.37 -15.06 -15.56
C PHE A 40 54.98 -15.09 -14.90
N ALA A 41 54.88 -15.62 -13.68
CA ALA A 41 53.63 -15.60 -12.94
C ALA A 41 53.24 -14.18 -12.46
N VAL A 42 54.23 -13.35 -12.12
CA VAL A 42 54.00 -11.96 -11.70
C VAL A 42 53.60 -11.07 -12.89
N THR A 43 54.17 -11.25 -14.08
CA THR A 43 53.77 -10.48 -15.27
C THR A 43 52.37 -10.84 -15.79
N ALA A 44 51.96 -12.10 -15.66
CA ALA A 44 50.59 -12.53 -15.95
C ALA A 44 49.55 -11.97 -14.95
N PHE A 45 49.94 -11.76 -13.69
CA PHE A 45 49.06 -11.17 -12.67
C PHE A 45 48.92 -9.64 -12.80
N VAL A 46 49.98 -8.95 -13.23
CA VAL A 46 49.95 -7.48 -13.44
C VAL A 46 49.19 -7.09 -14.71
N GLY A 47 49.11 -7.97 -15.72
CA GLY A 47 48.38 -7.72 -16.97
C GLY A 47 46.85 -7.66 -16.83
N CYS A 48 46.26 -8.23 -15.78
CA CYS A 48 44.81 -8.28 -15.60
C CYS A 48 44.21 -7.01 -14.95
N ILE A 49 45.01 -6.07 -14.44
CA ILE A 49 44.50 -4.89 -13.72
C ILE A 49 44.13 -3.74 -14.67
N ALA A 50 44.58 -3.77 -15.94
CA ALA A 50 44.38 -2.68 -16.90
C ALA A 50 43.04 -2.72 -17.68
N GLY A 51 42.19 -3.74 -17.47
CA GLY A 51 41.05 -4.03 -18.37
C GLY A 51 39.66 -3.68 -17.86
N ALA A 52 39.48 -3.32 -16.59
CA ALA A 52 38.15 -3.04 -16.03
C ALA A 52 37.91 -1.53 -15.89
N ALA A 53 37.85 -0.81 -17.02
CA ALA A 53 37.22 0.50 -17.04
C ALA A 53 35.70 0.26 -16.89
N LEU A 54 35.16 0.54 -15.69
CA LEU A 54 33.72 0.64 -15.50
C LEU A 54 33.16 1.62 -16.55
N PRO A 55 32.03 1.31 -17.22
CA PRO A 55 31.45 2.21 -18.19
C PRO A 55 31.10 3.52 -17.49
N THR A 56 31.87 4.58 -17.74
CA THR A 56 31.49 5.92 -17.32
C THR A 56 30.30 6.36 -18.17
N PRO A 57 29.25 6.95 -17.57
CA PRO A 57 28.11 7.46 -18.33
C PRO A 57 28.63 8.42 -19.40
N ARG A 58 28.30 8.15 -20.66
CA ARG A 58 28.79 8.93 -21.79
C ARG A 58 27.97 10.21 -21.89
N CYS A 59 28.39 11.28 -21.23
CA CYS A 59 27.86 12.62 -21.50
C CYS A 59 28.42 13.13 -22.83
N GLU A 60 27.56 13.72 -23.64
CA GLU A 60 27.94 14.48 -24.82
C GLU A 60 28.27 15.94 -24.44
N LEU A 61 29.03 16.61 -25.28
CA LEU A 61 29.36 18.02 -25.12
C LEU A 61 28.12 18.88 -25.40
N SER A 62 27.42 19.28 -24.35
CA SER A 62 26.29 20.22 -24.39
C SER A 62 26.54 21.43 -23.50
N LEU A 63 26.20 22.62 -23.99
CA LEU A 63 26.24 23.88 -23.23
C LEU A 63 25.02 24.05 -22.30
N ARG A 64 23.96 23.26 -22.50
CA ARG A 64 22.80 23.23 -21.61
C ARG A 64 22.85 21.97 -20.75
N PRO A 65 22.55 22.09 -19.45
CA PRO A 65 22.45 20.92 -18.59
C PRO A 65 21.30 20.04 -19.08
N TYR A 66 21.54 18.74 -19.11
CA TYR A 66 20.53 17.72 -19.37
C TYR A 66 20.75 16.56 -18.42
N MET A 67 19.69 15.79 -18.18
CA MET A 67 19.71 14.69 -17.22
C MET A 67 19.69 13.34 -17.94
N MET A 68 20.31 12.33 -17.34
CA MET A 68 20.27 10.95 -17.82
C MET A 68 20.01 10.01 -16.65
N GLU A 69 19.24 8.94 -16.87
CA GLU A 69 19.05 7.89 -15.86
C GLU A 69 20.32 7.03 -15.67
N ASP A 70 20.41 6.38 -14.52
CA ASP A 70 21.37 5.31 -14.27
C ASP A 70 20.82 3.95 -14.70
N ASP A 71 21.66 3.05 -15.22
CA ASP A 71 21.20 1.76 -15.76
C ASP A 71 20.70 0.76 -14.69
N GLU A 72 21.06 0.94 -13.42
CA GLU A 72 20.72 0.01 -12.35
C GLU A 72 19.80 0.61 -11.27
N PHE A 73 20.04 1.86 -10.89
CA PHE A 73 19.36 2.54 -9.79
C PHE A 73 18.24 3.44 -10.30
N CYS A 74 17.00 3.16 -9.89
CA CYS A 74 15.86 3.95 -10.39
C CYS A 74 15.80 5.37 -9.82
N ASP A 75 16.41 5.58 -8.65
CA ASP A 75 16.48 6.85 -7.94
C ASP A 75 17.82 7.58 -8.16
N LYS A 76 18.64 7.12 -9.10
CA LYS A 76 19.91 7.73 -9.47
C LYS A 76 19.84 8.30 -10.87
N TYR A 77 20.45 9.46 -11.05
CA TYR A 77 20.55 10.12 -12.35
C TYR A 77 21.85 10.92 -12.43
N TYR A 78 22.21 11.35 -13.63
CA TYR A 78 23.38 12.17 -13.88
C TYR A 78 22.96 13.50 -14.47
N VAL A 79 23.52 14.58 -13.95
CA VAL A 79 23.44 15.91 -14.57
C VAL A 79 24.66 16.08 -15.46
N CYS A 80 24.45 16.09 -16.78
CA CYS A 80 25.50 16.30 -17.76
C CYS A 80 25.61 17.78 -18.12
N LEU A 81 26.82 18.34 -18.01
CA LEU A 81 27.14 19.68 -18.50
C LEU A 81 28.54 19.70 -19.09
N ASN A 82 28.68 20.18 -20.33
CA ASN A 82 29.96 20.31 -21.03
C ASN A 82 30.81 19.02 -21.01
N GLY A 83 30.18 17.88 -21.28
CA GLY A 83 30.81 16.56 -21.26
C GLY A 83 31.15 16.00 -19.87
N THR A 84 30.80 16.70 -18.80
CA THR A 84 31.02 16.25 -17.42
C THR A 84 29.73 15.75 -16.80
N ALA A 85 29.74 14.52 -16.29
CA ALA A 85 28.63 13.94 -15.52
C ALA A 85 28.80 14.24 -14.04
N THR A 86 27.77 14.81 -13.40
CA THR A 86 27.66 14.85 -11.94
C THR A 86 26.60 13.85 -11.51
N GLU A 87 26.97 12.96 -10.58
CA GLU A 87 26.07 11.97 -10.02
C GLU A 87 25.13 12.62 -9.01
N GLU A 88 23.83 12.36 -9.16
CA GLU A 88 22.78 12.82 -8.26
C GLU A 88 21.83 11.68 -7.91
N PHE A 89 21.13 11.84 -6.78
CA PHE A 89 20.07 10.95 -6.37
C PHE A 89 18.81 11.72 -6.05
N CYS A 90 17.66 11.09 -6.30
CA CYS A 90 16.39 11.55 -5.79
C CYS A 90 16.34 11.44 -4.26
N ASP A 91 15.52 12.27 -3.63
CA ASP A 91 15.26 12.15 -2.20
C ASP A 91 14.70 10.77 -1.86
N ASP A 92 15.05 10.23 -0.69
CA ASP A 92 14.70 8.87 -0.29
C ASP A 92 13.19 8.59 -0.43
N GLY A 93 12.85 7.60 -1.26
CA GLY A 93 11.47 7.23 -1.57
C GLY A 93 10.90 7.82 -2.86
N LEU A 94 11.67 8.67 -3.57
CA LEU A 94 11.38 9.11 -4.93
C LEU A 94 12.27 8.38 -5.94
N VAL A 95 11.88 8.41 -7.22
CA VAL A 95 12.61 7.84 -8.35
C VAL A 95 12.66 8.81 -9.52
N PHE A 96 13.68 8.69 -10.37
CA PHE A 96 13.90 9.61 -11.47
C PHE A 96 13.02 9.27 -12.70
N ASP A 97 12.18 10.23 -13.09
CA ASP A 97 11.36 10.21 -14.30
C ASP A 97 12.10 10.92 -15.44
N THR A 98 12.62 10.14 -16.39
CA THR A 98 13.32 10.65 -17.58
C THR A 98 12.44 11.39 -18.56
N THR A 99 11.11 11.21 -18.50
CA THR A 99 10.19 11.92 -19.40
C THR A 99 9.91 13.34 -18.92
N LYS A 100 10.05 13.58 -17.60
CA LYS A 100 9.78 14.87 -16.96
C LYS A 100 11.04 15.54 -16.40
N ASP A 101 12.20 14.89 -16.50
CA ASP A 101 13.48 15.29 -15.91
C ASP A 101 13.35 15.70 -14.43
N LYS A 102 12.62 14.88 -13.64
CA LYS A 102 12.42 15.14 -12.20
C LYS A 102 12.22 13.87 -11.39
N CYS A 103 12.39 14.01 -10.09
CA CYS A 103 12.07 12.95 -9.13
C CYS A 103 10.56 12.91 -8.84
N GLU A 104 9.99 11.72 -8.88
CA GLU A 104 8.56 11.45 -8.69
C GLU A 104 8.35 10.22 -7.80
N LEU A 105 7.11 10.00 -7.37
CA LEU A 105 6.76 8.81 -6.59
C LEU A 105 6.88 7.53 -7.45
N PRO A 106 7.28 6.38 -6.87
CA PRO A 106 7.51 5.15 -7.63
C PRO A 106 6.34 4.64 -8.46
N HIS A 107 5.09 4.91 -8.05
CA HIS A 107 3.90 4.50 -8.81
C HIS A 107 3.65 5.36 -10.06
N ALA A 108 4.32 6.50 -10.20
CA ALA A 108 4.18 7.43 -11.32
C ALA A 108 5.29 7.29 -12.38
N VAL A 109 6.25 6.37 -12.17
CA VAL A 109 7.45 6.23 -13.01
C VAL A 109 7.67 4.76 -13.38
N GLN A 110 7.90 4.48 -14.66
CA GLN A 110 8.34 3.17 -15.13
C GLN A 110 9.86 3.04 -15.07
N CYS A 111 10.38 2.40 -14.03
CA CYS A 111 11.81 2.13 -13.86
C CYS A 111 12.39 1.09 -14.85
N GLY A 112 11.56 0.30 -15.52
CA GLY A 112 12.02 -0.79 -16.39
C GLY A 112 12.91 -1.79 -15.63
N ASP A 113 14.15 -1.96 -16.11
CA ASP A 113 15.13 -2.87 -15.52
C ASP A 113 15.93 -2.26 -14.35
N ARG A 114 15.76 -0.96 -14.07
CA ARG A 114 16.38 -0.25 -12.95
C ARG A 114 15.74 -0.66 -11.63
N LYS A 115 16.15 -1.81 -11.08
CA LYS A 115 15.51 -2.42 -9.90
C LYS A 115 16.11 -1.96 -8.58
N LYS A 116 17.25 -1.28 -8.60
CA LYS A 116 17.93 -0.85 -7.37
C LYS A 116 17.46 0.54 -6.96
N GLN A 117 17.60 0.81 -5.67
CA GLN A 117 17.40 2.12 -5.07
C GLN A 117 18.45 2.29 -3.97
N GLN A 118 18.64 3.53 -3.51
CA GLN A 118 19.35 3.85 -2.28
C GLN A 118 18.81 3.03 -1.10
N ASN A 119 19.64 2.89 -0.06
CA ASN A 119 19.19 2.30 1.20
C ASN A 119 18.08 3.17 1.83
N PRO A 120 16.97 2.58 2.29
CA PRO A 120 15.88 3.33 2.88
C PRO A 120 16.32 4.06 4.16
N ARG A 121 15.79 5.27 4.38
CA ARG A 121 16.03 6.09 5.58
C ARG A 121 14.74 6.24 6.39
N PRO A 122 14.28 5.17 7.07
CA PRO A 122 12.98 5.14 7.71
C PRO A 122 12.87 6.12 8.88
N THR A 123 11.65 6.60 9.10
CA THR A 123 11.23 7.34 10.31
C THR A 123 9.98 6.69 10.89
N SER A 124 9.33 7.31 11.88
CA SER A 124 8.07 6.82 12.43
C SER A 124 7.03 6.67 11.31
N ASN A 125 6.46 5.47 11.13
CA ASN A 125 5.43 5.15 10.13
C ASN A 125 5.79 5.38 8.64
N CYS A 126 7.01 5.84 8.33
CA CYS A 126 7.51 6.06 6.99
C CYS A 126 8.70 5.11 6.72
N PRO A 127 8.50 3.99 6.00
CA PRO A 127 9.59 3.11 5.57
C PRO A 127 10.65 3.82 4.73
N ARG A 128 10.26 4.85 3.97
CA ARG A 128 11.14 5.79 3.24
C ARG A 128 10.71 7.22 3.59
N ARG A 129 11.59 8.21 3.42
CA ARG A 129 11.26 9.62 3.69
C ARG A 129 10.05 10.12 2.90
N ASN A 130 9.92 9.72 1.65
CA ASN A 130 8.80 10.10 0.80
C ASN A 130 8.02 8.86 0.35
N GLY A 131 6.69 8.95 0.30
CA GLY A 131 5.86 7.86 -0.20
C GLY A 131 4.49 7.75 0.44
N MET A 132 3.73 6.76 -0.02
CA MET A 132 2.43 6.39 0.53
C MET A 132 2.49 4.95 1.05
N PHE A 133 2.20 4.75 2.33
CA PHE A 133 2.44 3.47 3.02
C PHE A 133 1.20 2.98 3.75
N PRO A 134 0.86 1.68 3.67
CA PRO A 134 -0.33 1.16 4.32
C PRO A 134 -0.21 1.20 5.84
N VAL A 135 -1.32 1.50 6.53
CA VAL A 135 -1.40 1.37 7.99
C VAL A 135 -1.56 -0.10 8.34
N LYS A 136 -0.73 -0.61 9.26
CA LYS A 136 -0.82 -2.00 9.72
C LYS A 136 -2.19 -2.27 10.35
N GLY A 137 -2.89 -3.30 9.88
CA GLY A 137 -4.20 -3.70 10.38
C GLY A 137 -5.37 -2.86 9.84
N SER A 138 -5.13 -1.91 8.94
CA SER A 138 -6.18 -1.18 8.23
C SER A 138 -6.01 -1.33 6.71
N CYS A 139 -7.15 -1.52 6.05
CA CYS A 139 -7.22 -1.64 4.59
C CYS A 139 -7.52 -0.28 3.94
N ASP A 140 -8.24 0.58 4.65
CA ASP A 140 -8.77 1.86 4.21
C ASP A 140 -7.94 3.07 4.68
N LYS A 141 -6.78 2.87 5.33
CA LYS A 141 -5.92 3.96 5.79
C LYS A 141 -4.48 3.78 5.38
N PHE A 142 -3.81 4.90 5.15
CA PHE A 142 -2.42 4.97 4.76
C PHE A 142 -1.74 6.22 5.33
N TYR A 143 -0.42 6.16 5.40
CA TYR A 143 0.44 7.29 5.72
C TYR A 143 0.93 7.93 4.42
N HIS A 144 0.75 9.23 4.28
CA HIS A 144 1.44 10.03 3.28
C HIS A 144 2.65 10.68 3.93
N CYS A 145 3.85 10.32 3.46
CA CYS A 145 5.12 10.76 4.01
C CYS A 145 5.77 11.79 3.09
N THR A 146 6.20 12.91 3.68
CA THR A 146 6.98 13.96 3.04
C THR A 146 8.16 14.27 3.96
N ASP A 147 9.38 14.08 3.47
CA ASP A 147 10.64 14.20 4.24
C ASP A 147 10.63 13.46 5.61
N GLY A 148 9.95 12.32 5.67
CA GLY A 148 9.83 11.48 6.86
C GLY A 148 8.78 11.96 7.87
N GLN A 149 8.03 13.02 7.58
CA GLN A 149 6.85 13.40 8.34
C GLN A 149 5.60 12.78 7.70
N HIS A 150 4.83 12.02 8.49
CA HIS A 150 3.63 11.36 8.00
C HIS A 150 2.35 12.13 8.36
N THR A 151 1.39 12.08 7.43
CA THR A 151 -0.02 12.38 7.69
C THR A 151 -0.84 11.11 7.53
N LEU A 152 -1.75 10.83 8.46
CA LEU A 152 -2.69 9.71 8.36
C LEU A 152 -3.86 10.10 7.47
N ILE A 153 -4.07 9.37 6.38
CA ILE A 153 -5.16 9.59 5.42
C ILE A 153 -6.06 8.37 5.41
N ALA A 154 -7.38 8.62 5.48
CA ALA A 154 -8.39 7.60 5.26
C ALA A 154 -8.89 7.68 3.82
N CYS A 155 -9.00 6.53 3.17
CA CYS A 155 -9.67 6.37 1.91
C CYS A 155 -11.16 6.69 2.05
N PRO A 156 -11.83 7.09 0.96
CA PRO A 156 -13.28 7.17 0.92
C PRO A 156 -13.93 5.83 1.35
N PRO A 157 -15.17 5.85 1.88
CA PRO A 157 -15.85 4.63 2.27
C PRO A 157 -15.94 3.61 1.12
N GLY A 158 -15.55 2.37 1.38
CA GLY A 158 -15.69 1.26 0.43
C GLY A 158 -14.56 1.06 -0.57
N VAL A 159 -13.46 1.80 -0.44
CA VAL A 159 -12.23 1.58 -1.20
C VAL A 159 -11.04 1.26 -0.27
N ILE A 160 -10.04 0.59 -0.83
CA ILE A 160 -8.89 0.05 -0.12
C ILE A 160 -7.64 0.72 -0.67
N PHE A 161 -6.72 1.15 0.20
CA PHE A 161 -5.45 1.68 -0.24
C PHE A 161 -4.58 0.58 -0.85
N GLU A 162 -4.14 0.74 -2.09
CA GLU A 162 -3.22 -0.16 -2.78
C GLU A 162 -1.83 0.51 -2.92
N PRO A 163 -0.80 0.06 -2.18
CA PRO A 163 0.51 0.70 -2.17
C PRO A 163 1.22 0.66 -3.52
N LEU A 164 0.98 -0.35 -4.36
CA LEU A 164 1.61 -0.43 -5.69
C LEU A 164 1.06 0.61 -6.66
N VAL A 165 -0.22 0.97 -6.51
CA VAL A 165 -0.88 2.01 -7.32
C VAL A 165 -0.69 3.39 -6.70
N GLY A 166 -0.47 3.47 -5.37
CA GLY A 166 -0.40 4.73 -4.65
C GLY A 166 -1.77 5.41 -4.49
N ALA A 167 -2.86 4.65 -4.54
CA ALA A 167 -4.21 5.19 -4.50
C ALA A 167 -5.20 4.25 -3.79
N CYS A 168 -6.37 4.79 -3.46
CA CYS A 168 -7.51 4.00 -3.00
C CYS A 168 -8.22 3.39 -4.20
N VAL A 169 -8.27 2.07 -4.26
CA VAL A 169 -8.89 1.29 -5.35
C VAL A 169 -10.09 0.52 -4.84
N HIS A 170 -10.95 0.04 -5.75
CA HIS A 170 -12.00 -0.88 -5.34
C HIS A 170 -11.39 -2.19 -4.85
N ALA A 171 -12.07 -2.83 -3.91
CA ALA A 171 -11.53 -4.01 -3.23
C ALA A 171 -11.39 -5.24 -4.14
N ASP A 172 -11.96 -5.24 -5.34
CA ASP A 172 -11.73 -6.25 -6.39
C ASP A 172 -10.47 -5.97 -7.24
N GLN A 173 -9.84 -4.80 -7.07
CA GLN A 173 -8.65 -4.36 -7.80
C GLN A 173 -7.36 -4.49 -6.98
N THR A 174 -7.44 -5.06 -5.77
CA THR A 174 -6.31 -5.23 -4.87
C THR A 174 -6.11 -6.70 -4.51
N ASN A 175 -4.84 -7.10 -4.38
CA ASN A 175 -4.44 -8.41 -3.88
C ASN A 175 -3.85 -8.33 -2.46
N ARG A 176 -4.11 -7.23 -1.72
CA ARG A 176 -3.61 -7.07 -0.36
C ARG A 176 -4.17 -8.18 0.55
N PRO A 177 -3.31 -8.94 1.26
CA PRO A 177 -3.77 -10.01 2.12
C PRO A 177 -4.59 -9.44 3.28
N ASN A 178 -5.67 -10.14 3.64
CA ASN A 178 -6.60 -9.75 4.71
C ASN A 178 -7.33 -8.41 4.46
N CYS A 179 -7.47 -8.02 3.20
CA CYS A 179 -8.24 -6.86 2.80
C CYS A 179 -9.25 -7.29 1.71
N SER A 180 -10.51 -7.51 2.10
CA SER A 180 -11.60 -7.79 1.16
C SER A 180 -12.68 -6.72 1.21
N ALA A 181 -13.44 -6.62 0.11
CA ALA A 181 -14.59 -5.73 0.01
C ALA A 181 -15.62 -6.02 1.11
N SER A 182 -15.90 -7.30 1.33
CA SER A 182 -16.88 -7.76 2.32
C SER A 182 -16.46 -7.43 3.75
N GLN A 183 -15.16 -7.40 4.06
CA GLN A 183 -14.64 -7.01 5.37
C GLN A 183 -14.73 -5.49 5.58
N VAL A 184 -14.34 -4.70 4.58
CA VAL A 184 -14.34 -3.23 4.68
C VAL A 184 -15.76 -2.67 4.68
N LEU A 185 -16.66 -3.26 3.90
CA LEU A 185 -18.06 -2.84 3.81
C LEU A 185 -18.99 -3.51 4.82
N ASN A 186 -18.54 -4.58 5.48
CA ASN A 186 -19.38 -5.44 6.32
C ASN A 186 -20.68 -5.87 5.60
N PHE A 187 -20.57 -6.16 4.31
CA PHE A 187 -21.68 -6.52 3.43
C PHE A 187 -21.27 -7.66 2.50
N VAL A 188 -22.19 -8.59 2.25
CA VAL A 188 -21.99 -9.71 1.34
C VAL A 188 -23.11 -9.69 0.32
N CYS A 189 -22.75 -9.82 -0.95
CA CYS A 189 -23.71 -9.86 -2.04
C CYS A 189 -24.62 -11.08 -1.91
N PRO A 190 -25.96 -10.89 -1.82
CA PRO A 190 -26.88 -12.00 -1.81
C PRO A 190 -26.88 -12.67 -3.19
N HIS A 191 -26.95 -14.01 -3.19
CA HIS A 191 -27.13 -14.84 -4.39
C HIS A 191 -26.02 -14.84 -5.45
N ILE A 192 -24.86 -14.21 -5.20
CA ILE A 192 -23.71 -14.24 -6.12
C ILE A 192 -22.47 -14.58 -5.32
N GLY A 193 -22.10 -15.86 -5.36
CA GLY A 193 -21.05 -16.45 -4.51
C GLY A 193 -21.18 -17.97 -4.30
N SER A 194 -22.25 -18.60 -4.79
CA SER A 194 -22.40 -20.06 -4.85
C SER A 194 -22.82 -20.49 -6.25
N GLY A 195 -21.85 -20.60 -7.16
CA GLY A 195 -22.09 -21.15 -8.50
C GLY A 195 -22.80 -20.22 -9.49
N ALA A 196 -22.54 -18.91 -9.42
CA ALA A 196 -22.97 -17.99 -10.47
C ALA A 196 -22.39 -18.47 -11.81
N ASN A 197 -23.28 -18.79 -12.76
CA ASN A 197 -22.89 -19.16 -14.11
C ASN A 197 -22.04 -18.01 -14.70
N PRO A 198 -20.81 -18.27 -15.18
CA PRO A 198 -19.96 -17.25 -15.81
C PRO A 198 -20.62 -16.54 -17.00
N SER A 199 -21.66 -17.14 -17.57
CA SER A 199 -22.48 -16.61 -18.66
C SER A 199 -23.76 -15.91 -18.18
N ALA A 200 -23.98 -15.76 -16.88
CA ALA A 200 -25.12 -15.01 -16.35
C ALA A 200 -24.91 -13.51 -16.59
N SER A 201 -25.86 -12.87 -17.25
CA SER A 201 -25.93 -11.40 -17.31
C SER A 201 -26.75 -10.90 -16.12
N LEU A 202 -26.22 -9.91 -15.39
CA LEU A 202 -26.95 -9.22 -14.33
C LEU A 202 -27.75 -8.05 -14.91
N ARG A 203 -28.66 -7.45 -14.12
CA ARG A 203 -29.54 -6.35 -14.58
C ARG A 203 -28.78 -5.19 -15.22
N PHE A 204 -27.53 -4.96 -14.81
CA PHE A 204 -26.66 -3.90 -15.33
C PHE A 204 -25.38 -4.45 -15.97
N GLY A 205 -25.48 -5.61 -16.64
CA GLY A 205 -24.37 -6.25 -17.32
C GLY A 205 -23.54 -7.10 -16.38
N ASP A 206 -22.42 -6.57 -15.89
CA ASP A 206 -21.47 -7.26 -15.01
C ASP A 206 -21.80 -7.13 -13.51
N HIS A 207 -22.84 -6.38 -13.16
CA HIS A 207 -23.27 -6.17 -11.78
C HIS A 207 -24.78 -6.02 -11.62
N ASP A 208 -25.26 -6.28 -10.41
CA ASP A 208 -26.56 -5.84 -9.93
C ASP A 208 -26.40 -4.71 -8.89
N ARG A 209 -27.47 -3.97 -8.60
CA ARG A 209 -27.48 -2.86 -7.63
C ARG A 209 -28.54 -3.08 -6.57
N LEU A 210 -28.14 -3.00 -5.30
CA LEU A 210 -28.97 -3.29 -4.13
C LEU A 210 -28.98 -2.11 -3.16
N ALA A 211 -30.12 -1.83 -2.55
CA ALA A 211 -30.24 -0.72 -1.60
C ALA A 211 -29.33 -0.90 -0.37
N HIS A 212 -28.77 0.20 0.12
CA HIS A 212 -28.05 0.17 1.40
C HIS A 212 -29.04 0.11 2.57
N PRO A 213 -28.81 -0.73 3.59
CA PRO A 213 -29.79 -1.00 4.65
C PRO A 213 -30.08 0.21 5.54
N THR A 214 -29.17 1.17 5.63
CA THR A 214 -29.29 2.33 6.54
C THR A 214 -29.15 3.68 5.85
N SER A 215 -29.03 3.72 4.52
CA SER A 215 -28.79 4.97 3.81
C SER A 215 -29.58 5.02 2.51
N CYS A 216 -30.52 5.96 2.42
CA CYS A 216 -31.30 6.16 1.19
C CYS A 216 -30.46 6.67 0.00
N ARG A 217 -29.26 7.18 0.25
CA ARG A 217 -28.37 7.68 -0.81
C ARG A 217 -27.32 6.67 -1.26
N HIS A 218 -27.11 5.59 -0.51
CA HIS A 218 -26.07 4.61 -0.83
C HIS A 218 -26.68 3.32 -1.35
N PHE A 219 -25.91 2.59 -2.14
CA PHE A 219 -26.29 1.29 -2.67
C PHE A 219 -25.05 0.42 -2.88
N TYR A 220 -25.23 -0.89 -2.94
CA TYR A 220 -24.17 -1.83 -3.25
C TYR A 220 -24.26 -2.25 -4.72
N MET A 221 -23.14 -2.19 -5.42
CA MET A 221 -22.97 -2.83 -6.72
C MET A 221 -22.36 -4.21 -6.49
N CYS A 222 -23.11 -5.26 -6.80
CA CYS A 222 -22.67 -6.64 -6.67
C CYS A 222 -22.17 -7.14 -8.01
N LEU A 223 -20.84 -7.24 -8.16
CA LEU A 223 -20.20 -7.75 -9.36
C LEU A 223 -20.48 -9.25 -9.53
N LEU A 224 -20.37 -9.76 -10.76
CA LEU A 224 -20.44 -11.20 -11.07
C LEU A 224 -19.46 -12.05 -10.24
N THR A 225 -18.35 -11.47 -9.81
CA THR A 225 -17.37 -12.11 -8.93
C THR A 225 -17.87 -12.30 -7.49
N GLY A 226 -19.04 -11.75 -7.15
CA GLY A 226 -19.60 -11.72 -5.80
C GLY A 226 -19.04 -10.59 -4.92
N MET A 227 -18.11 -9.80 -5.45
CA MET A 227 -17.49 -8.69 -4.72
C MET A 227 -18.41 -7.46 -4.71
N PRO A 228 -18.77 -6.91 -3.53
CA PRO A 228 -19.53 -5.68 -3.44
C PRO A 228 -18.65 -4.44 -3.66
N ARG A 229 -19.20 -3.42 -4.30
CA ARG A 229 -18.68 -2.04 -4.29
C ARG A 229 -19.74 -1.12 -3.70
N LEU A 230 -19.34 -0.14 -2.90
CA LEU A 230 -20.24 0.88 -2.40
C LEU A 230 -20.39 2.00 -3.43
N GLY A 231 -21.63 2.28 -3.82
CA GLY A 231 -22.03 3.40 -4.66
C GLY A 231 -22.86 4.41 -3.88
N GLY A 232 -22.95 5.61 -4.43
CA GLY A 232 -23.74 6.69 -3.86
C GLY A 232 -24.43 7.50 -4.95
N CYS A 233 -25.62 7.98 -4.64
CA CYS A 233 -26.33 8.93 -5.48
C CYS A 233 -25.76 10.35 -5.30
N THR A 234 -25.76 11.10 -6.41
CA THR A 234 -25.42 12.53 -6.40
C THR A 234 -26.33 13.28 -5.43
N TYR A 235 -25.91 14.49 -5.05
CA TYR A 235 -26.67 15.30 -4.11
C TYR A 235 -28.10 15.53 -4.60
N GLY A 236 -29.08 15.39 -3.70
CA GLY A 236 -30.50 15.54 -3.99
C GLY A 236 -31.21 14.28 -4.51
N LEU A 237 -30.48 13.22 -4.85
CA LEU A 237 -31.05 11.96 -5.33
C LEU A 237 -30.94 10.83 -4.31
N VAL A 238 -31.84 9.85 -4.43
CA VAL A 238 -31.90 8.64 -3.60
C VAL A 238 -31.98 7.39 -4.48
N PHE A 239 -31.51 6.26 -3.98
CA PHE A 239 -31.46 5.00 -4.73
C PHE A 239 -32.80 4.28 -4.81
N ASN A 240 -33.49 4.31 -5.95
CA ASN A 240 -34.72 3.54 -6.15
C ASN A 240 -34.37 2.03 -6.33
N PRO A 241 -34.80 1.12 -5.43
CA PRO A 241 -34.48 -0.30 -5.51
C PRO A 241 -35.22 -1.04 -6.63
N VAL A 242 -36.38 -0.53 -7.06
CA VAL A 242 -37.18 -1.10 -8.15
C VAL A 242 -36.45 -0.92 -9.48
N SER A 243 -36.05 0.33 -9.78
CA SER A 243 -35.32 0.65 -11.00
C SER A 243 -33.82 0.34 -10.93
N GLY A 244 -33.25 0.23 -9.71
CA GLY A 244 -31.82 0.08 -9.46
C GLY A 244 -31.00 1.32 -9.80
N ARG A 245 -31.62 2.50 -9.83
CA ARG A 245 -31.02 3.77 -10.24
C ARG A 245 -31.25 4.86 -9.20
N CYS A 246 -30.44 5.92 -9.27
CA CYS A 246 -30.67 7.12 -8.49
C CYS A 246 -31.82 7.93 -9.11
N ASP A 247 -32.77 8.33 -8.28
CA ASP A 247 -34.00 8.99 -8.65
C ASP A 247 -34.33 10.10 -7.65
N GLN A 248 -35.36 10.89 -7.94
CA GLN A 248 -35.90 11.88 -7.03
C GLN A 248 -36.48 11.20 -5.77
N PRO A 249 -36.41 11.85 -4.60
CA PRO A 249 -36.92 11.29 -3.33
C PRO A 249 -38.36 10.77 -3.38
N GLN A 250 -39.20 11.37 -4.22
CA GLN A 250 -40.61 10.98 -4.37
C GLN A 250 -40.77 9.59 -5.01
N ASN A 251 -39.79 9.15 -5.80
CA ASN A 251 -39.82 7.87 -6.52
C ASN A 251 -39.10 6.74 -5.76
N TRP A 252 -38.69 6.99 -4.50
CA TRP A 252 -37.89 6.07 -3.68
C TRP A 252 -38.58 4.72 -3.41
N TYR A 253 -39.90 4.75 -3.23
CA TYR A 253 -40.76 3.59 -3.33
C TYR A 253 -41.74 3.90 -4.45
N GLY A 254 -41.78 3.06 -5.49
CA GLY A 254 -42.77 3.21 -6.56
C GLY A 254 -44.18 3.31 -5.98
N GLU A 255 -45.08 3.96 -6.72
CA GLU A 255 -46.48 4.30 -6.39
C GLU A 255 -47.42 3.09 -6.07
N ASP A 256 -46.92 2.01 -5.46
CA ASP A 256 -47.69 0.81 -5.14
C ASP A 256 -47.69 0.46 -3.63
N ASP A 257 -47.37 1.41 -2.75
CA ASP A 257 -47.88 1.33 -1.37
C ASP A 257 -49.21 2.09 -1.33
N PRO A 258 -50.35 1.42 -1.03
CA PRO A 258 -51.59 2.13 -0.81
C PRO A 258 -51.33 3.15 0.29
N ILE A 259 -51.63 4.40 0.00
CA ILE A 259 -51.74 5.46 0.99
C ILE A 259 -52.75 4.92 2.02
N GLU A 260 -52.27 4.32 3.10
CA GLU A 260 -53.11 4.19 4.28
C GLU A 260 -53.25 5.63 4.75
N GLU A 261 -54.45 6.15 4.47
CA GLU A 261 -54.92 7.46 4.86
C GLU A 261 -54.92 7.51 6.39
N ASP A 262 -53.76 7.72 7.01
CA ASP A 262 -53.59 8.30 8.34
C ASP A 262 -52.08 8.44 8.64
N GLY A 263 -51.64 9.69 8.76
CA GLY A 263 -50.26 10.12 8.70
C GLY A 263 -49.33 9.59 9.82
N ILE A 264 -48.12 9.23 9.37
CA ILE A 264 -46.76 9.55 9.90
C ILE A 264 -45.86 8.34 9.58
N PRO A 265 -45.01 8.39 8.53
CA PRO A 265 -44.02 7.34 8.30
C PRO A 265 -42.82 7.51 9.25
N ASP A 266 -42.57 6.48 10.05
CA ASP A 266 -41.38 6.33 10.88
C ASP A 266 -40.16 6.03 9.99
N ALA A 267 -39.19 6.93 9.97
CA ALA A 267 -37.97 6.84 9.16
C ALA A 267 -36.94 5.80 9.65
N THR A 268 -37.32 4.86 10.53
CA THR A 268 -36.38 3.92 11.17
C THR A 268 -36.39 2.50 10.61
N VAL A 269 -37.23 2.17 9.63
CA VAL A 269 -37.29 0.80 9.10
C VAL A 269 -37.05 0.77 7.59
N ALA A 270 -35.83 0.45 7.18
CA ALA A 270 -35.61 -0.10 5.84
C ALA A 270 -36.26 -1.50 5.80
N PRO A 271 -37.16 -1.80 4.85
CA PRO A 271 -37.79 -3.10 4.80
C PRO A 271 -36.74 -4.15 4.42
N ALA A 272 -36.65 -5.18 5.25
CA ALA A 272 -35.88 -6.38 4.94
C ALA A 272 -36.36 -6.96 3.60
N LEU A 273 -35.41 -7.34 2.75
CA LEU A 273 -35.68 -8.11 1.53
C LEU A 273 -36.60 -9.29 1.88
N SER A 274 -37.84 -9.23 1.37
CA SER A 274 -38.81 -10.31 1.46
C SER A 274 -38.21 -11.58 0.86
N SER A 275 -37.82 -12.51 1.73
CA SER A 275 -37.55 -13.89 1.32
C SER A 275 -38.87 -14.49 0.85
N ARG A 276 -39.03 -14.63 -0.47
CA ARG A 276 -40.11 -15.45 -1.04
C ARG A 276 -39.99 -16.86 -0.45
N ARG A 277 -40.95 -17.21 0.40
CA ARG A 277 -41.12 -18.54 0.98
C ARG A 277 -41.47 -19.49 -0.17
N ILE A 278 -40.52 -20.28 -0.66
CA ILE A 278 -40.81 -21.40 -1.57
C ILE A 278 -41.48 -22.48 -0.73
N ASN A 279 -42.75 -22.74 -0.99
CA ASN A 279 -43.45 -23.92 -0.49
C ASN A 279 -42.87 -25.16 -1.17
N ASN A 280 -42.00 -25.90 -0.48
CA ASN A 280 -41.75 -27.30 -0.79
C ASN A 280 -42.43 -28.17 0.27
N SER A 281 -43.47 -28.86 -0.18
CA SER A 281 -44.08 -29.97 0.53
C SER A 281 -43.16 -31.20 0.42
N ALA A 282 -43.14 -32.02 1.48
CA ALA A 282 -42.32 -33.23 1.71
C ALA A 282 -40.83 -32.92 1.97
N VAL A 283 -40.21 -33.35 3.07
CA VAL A 283 -40.12 -34.71 3.63
C VAL A 283 -39.92 -34.62 5.15
N ARG A 284 -40.60 -35.48 5.90
CA ARG A 284 -40.36 -35.70 7.34
C ARG A 284 -39.08 -36.51 7.53
N THR A 285 -38.13 -36.01 8.29
CA THR A 285 -37.21 -36.85 9.10
C THR A 285 -36.90 -36.15 10.41
N ALA A 286 -37.03 -36.90 11.50
CA ALA A 286 -36.87 -36.45 12.88
C ALA A 286 -35.40 -36.52 13.31
N ALA A 287 -34.95 -35.54 14.10
CA ALA A 287 -33.75 -35.60 14.94
C ALA A 287 -33.83 -34.54 16.08
N PRO A 288 -33.12 -34.73 17.21
CA PRO A 288 -33.66 -34.50 18.55
C PRO A 288 -33.44 -33.11 19.13
N ALA A 289 -34.23 -32.81 20.16
CA ALA A 289 -34.19 -31.59 20.96
C ALA A 289 -32.88 -31.45 21.75
N VAL A 290 -32.21 -30.31 21.60
CA VAL A 290 -31.16 -29.83 22.50
C VAL A 290 -31.70 -28.61 23.24
N SER A 291 -31.69 -28.70 24.57
CA SER A 291 -32.13 -27.67 25.51
C SER A 291 -31.13 -26.52 25.57
N VAL A 292 -31.59 -25.30 25.27
CA VAL A 292 -30.84 -24.06 25.52
C VAL A 292 -31.24 -23.52 26.89
N ALA A 293 -30.26 -23.41 27.79
CA ALA A 293 -30.42 -22.80 29.10
C ALA A 293 -30.61 -21.28 29.00
N ARG A 294 -31.58 -20.77 29.76
CA ARG A 294 -31.92 -19.36 29.94
C ARG A 294 -30.83 -18.68 30.79
N VAL A 295 -30.22 -17.60 30.28
CA VAL A 295 -29.30 -16.73 31.03
C VAL A 295 -30.09 -15.50 31.51
N GLU A 296 -30.06 -15.23 32.81
CA GLU A 296 -30.65 -14.04 33.44
C GLU A 296 -29.74 -12.81 33.32
N PRO A 297 -30.28 -11.58 33.27
CA PRO A 297 -29.48 -10.36 33.15
C PRO A 297 -28.90 -9.91 34.51
N GLY A 298 -27.57 -9.80 34.57
CA GLY A 298 -26.82 -9.25 35.71
C GLY A 298 -26.60 -7.73 35.62
N GLU A 299 -26.50 -7.12 36.80
CA GLU A 299 -26.43 -5.69 37.16
C GLU A 299 -25.59 -4.73 36.29
N VAL A 300 -26.16 -3.54 36.09
CA VAL A 300 -25.54 -2.35 35.52
C VAL A 300 -24.69 -1.64 36.57
N ALA A 301 -23.37 -1.59 36.36
CA ALA A 301 -22.47 -0.76 37.16
C ALA A 301 -22.50 0.71 36.68
N LYS A 302 -22.80 1.62 37.63
CA LYS A 302 -22.77 3.08 37.48
C LYS A 302 -21.37 3.59 37.12
N LEU A 303 -21.22 4.30 36.00
CA LEU A 303 -20.11 5.24 35.79
C LEU A 303 -20.59 6.70 35.95
N LYS A 304 -19.80 7.45 36.72
CA LYS A 304 -19.99 8.86 37.09
C LYS A 304 -19.88 9.79 35.88
N ALA A 305 -20.81 10.74 35.81
CA ALA A 305 -20.77 11.90 34.93
C ALA A 305 -19.62 12.85 35.32
N HIS A 306 -18.82 13.27 34.34
CA HIS A 306 -17.92 14.42 34.46
C HIS A 306 -18.60 15.68 33.90
N GLN A 307 -18.51 16.77 34.67
CA GLN A 307 -19.05 18.11 34.39
C GLN A 307 -18.41 18.80 33.16
N PRO A 308 -19.09 19.79 32.56
CA PRO A 308 -18.57 20.57 31.45
C PRO A 308 -17.64 21.69 31.93
N MET A 309 -16.49 21.84 31.27
CA MET A 309 -15.57 22.96 31.46
C MET A 309 -15.90 24.13 30.54
N ARG A 310 -15.63 25.32 31.09
CA ARG A 310 -16.14 26.65 30.74
C ARG A 310 -15.61 27.22 29.43
N ARG A 311 -16.42 28.11 28.84
CA ARG A 311 -16.00 29.16 27.89
C ARG A 311 -14.99 30.10 28.55
N LEU A 312 -13.91 30.42 27.85
CA LEU A 312 -13.19 31.69 27.99
C LEU A 312 -13.02 32.31 26.60
N SER A 313 -13.43 33.57 26.48
CA SER A 313 -13.23 34.43 25.32
C SER A 313 -12.01 35.34 25.50
N THR A 314 -11.63 35.97 24.39
CA THR A 314 -10.78 37.17 24.21
C THR A 314 -9.30 36.92 23.95
N GLY A 315 -8.84 37.49 22.83
CA GLY A 315 -7.47 37.41 22.33
C GLY A 315 -7.40 37.87 20.87
N THR A 316 -7.75 39.12 20.62
CA THR A 316 -7.47 39.89 19.40
C THR A 316 -6.05 39.65 18.89
N ASN A 317 -5.90 39.33 17.60
CA ASN A 317 -4.82 39.88 16.81
C ASN A 317 -5.20 40.03 15.33
N ARG A 318 -4.87 41.22 14.86
CA ARG A 318 -5.23 41.90 13.62
C ARG A 318 -4.02 41.82 12.70
N PHE A 319 -4.09 41.21 11.52
CA PHE A 319 -3.18 41.52 10.41
C PHE A 319 -3.73 41.00 9.07
N GLY A 320 -3.84 41.92 8.11
CA GLY A 320 -3.62 41.66 6.68
C GLY A 320 -4.76 41.07 5.85
N LEU A 321 -5.73 41.91 5.47
CA LEU A 321 -6.50 41.69 4.25
C LEU A 321 -5.58 41.92 3.04
N VAL A 322 -5.44 40.92 2.17
CA VAL A 322 -5.05 41.10 0.78
C VAL A 322 -6.30 40.82 -0.05
N GLN A 323 -6.72 41.83 -0.81
CA GLN A 323 -7.79 41.73 -1.81
C GLN A 323 -7.36 40.77 -2.92
N GLU A 324 -8.23 39.83 -3.26
CA GLU A 324 -8.22 39.20 -4.58
C GLU A 324 -9.31 39.87 -5.42
N ASP A 325 -8.87 40.53 -6.50
CA ASP A 325 -9.74 41.10 -7.53
C ASP A 325 -10.30 40.00 -8.46
N PRO A 326 -11.40 40.26 -9.18
CA PRO A 326 -12.24 39.23 -9.79
C PRO A 326 -11.66 38.63 -11.08
N ILE A 327 -11.98 37.35 -11.29
CA ILE A 327 -11.77 36.61 -12.53
C ILE A 327 -12.60 37.25 -13.65
N ASP A 328 -11.91 37.78 -14.66
CA ASP A 328 -12.50 38.22 -15.91
C ASP A 328 -12.88 37.00 -16.77
N SER A 329 -14.16 36.92 -17.11
CA SER A 329 -14.74 35.92 -17.99
C SER A 329 -15.00 36.60 -19.33
N ASP A 330 -14.13 36.38 -20.31
CA ASP A 330 -14.38 36.88 -21.66
C ASP A 330 -14.62 35.75 -22.67
N LYS A 331 -15.68 35.98 -23.43
CA LYS A 331 -16.32 35.12 -24.42
C LYS A 331 -15.43 34.89 -25.63
N SER A 332 -15.61 33.72 -26.25
CA SER A 332 -15.61 33.62 -27.71
C SER A 332 -16.56 32.52 -28.16
N ASP A 333 -17.76 32.94 -28.52
CA ASP A 333 -18.56 32.30 -29.57
C ASP A 333 -17.84 32.51 -30.90
N LEU A 334 -17.61 31.47 -31.69
CA LEU A 334 -17.58 31.54 -33.16
C LEU A 334 -17.89 30.15 -33.75
N ASP A 335 -18.91 30.15 -34.58
CA ASP A 335 -19.45 29.08 -35.43
C ASP A 335 -18.53 28.73 -36.64
N GLU A 336 -18.93 27.67 -37.36
CA GLU A 336 -18.48 27.18 -38.68
C GLU A 336 -17.11 26.45 -38.67
N GLU A 337 -16.97 25.18 -39.09
CA GLU A 337 -17.50 24.46 -40.26
C GLU A 337 -17.58 22.93 -40.01
#